data_AF-A0A455WE48-F1
#
_entry.id   AF-A0A455WE48-F1
#
_cell.length_a   1.000
_cell.length_b   1.000
_cell.length_c   1.000
_cell.angle_alpha   90.00
_cell.angle_beta   90.00
_cell.angle_gamma   90.00
#
_symmetry.space_group_name_H-M   'P 1'
#
loop_
_entity.id
_entity.type
_entity.pdbx_description
1 polymer ?
#
loop_
_entity_poly.entity_id
_entity_poly.type
_entity_poly.pdbx_seq_one_letter_code
_entity_poly.pdbx_strand_id
1 'polypeptide(L)'
;MHYFNQLTPSEAERLDLLAEECAEVIQAVCKIKRHGYASRHPDGGPSNRQHLEKELGQVRLAIDLMLERGDVTESEIDRAHHEKWLTVDRWLHHNSIHGVQEGSGYE
;
A
#
# COMPACT_ATOMS: atom_id res chain seq x y z
N MET A 1 21.25 -6.46 -23.74
CA MET A 1 21.72 -5.34 -22.89
C MET A 1 21.80 -5.90 -21.47
N HIS A 2 22.95 -5.87 -20.81
CA HIS A 2 23.05 -6.29 -19.40
C HIS A 2 22.88 -5.05 -18.53
N TYR A 3 21.79 -4.96 -17.78
CA TYR A 3 21.59 -3.89 -16.80
C TYR A 3 22.42 -4.18 -15.54
N PHE A 4 22.96 -3.13 -14.91
CA PHE A 4 23.77 -3.26 -13.67
C PHE A 4 23.02 -4.00 -12.55
N ASN A 5 21.71 -3.75 -12.43
CA ASN A 5 20.82 -4.36 -11.45
C ASN A 5 20.30 -5.76 -11.84
N GLN A 6 20.66 -6.25 -13.04
CA GLN A 6 20.28 -7.57 -13.55
C GLN A 6 18.76 -7.83 -13.63
N LEU A 7 17.95 -6.77 -13.62
CA LEU A 7 16.50 -6.90 -13.82
C LEU A 7 16.19 -7.22 -15.28
N THR A 8 15.24 -8.12 -15.47
CA THR A 8 14.52 -8.25 -16.73
C THR A 8 13.66 -7.00 -16.96
N PRO A 9 13.34 -6.68 -18.23
CA PRO A 9 12.43 -5.56 -18.53
C PRO A 9 11.09 -5.66 -17.81
N SER A 10 10.56 -6.88 -17.63
CA SER A 10 9.26 -7.09 -16.96
C SER A 10 9.33 -6.90 -15.44
N GLU A 11 10.44 -7.25 -14.78
CA GLU A 11 10.64 -6.94 -13.36
C GLU A 11 10.78 -5.43 -13.14
N ALA A 12 11.54 -4.75 -14.01
CA ALA A 12 11.66 -3.30 -13.96
C ALA A 12 10.30 -2.61 -14.12
N GLU A 13 9.47 -3.04 -15.07
CA GLU A 13 8.12 -2.50 -15.29
C GLU A 13 7.21 -2.66 -14.06
N ARG A 14 7.24 -3.81 -13.37
CA ARG A 14 6.44 -4.01 -12.15
C ARG A 14 6.92 -3.14 -10.99
N LEU A 15 8.24 -2.95 -10.87
CA LEU A 15 8.82 -2.06 -9.86
C LEU A 15 8.49 -0.59 -10.14
N ASP A 16 8.51 -0.17 -11.40
CA ASP A 16 8.14 1.18 -11.82
C ASP A 16 6.66 1.45 -11.52
N LEU A 17 5.76 0.50 -11.85
CA LEU A 17 4.34 0.58 -11.50
C LEU A 17 4.14 0.69 -9.97
N LEU A 18 4.79 -0.18 -9.19
CA LEU A 18 4.68 -0.12 -7.72
C LEU A 18 5.13 1.24 -7.18
N ALA A 19 6.25 1.77 -7.70
CA ALA A 19 6.82 3.04 -7.26
C ALA A 19 5.91 4.23 -7.59
N GLU A 20 5.35 4.25 -8.81
CA GLU A 20 4.41 5.28 -9.26
C GLU A 20 3.17 5.33 -8.34
N GLU A 21 2.54 4.19 -8.11
CA GLU A 21 1.30 4.12 -7.32
C GLU A 21 1.54 4.44 -5.84
N CYS A 22 2.69 4.04 -5.28
CA CYS A 22 3.08 4.46 -3.93
C CYS A 22 3.29 5.98 -3.85
N ALA A 23 3.84 6.61 -4.88
CA ALA A 23 3.98 8.06 -4.92
C ALA A 23 2.62 8.76 -4.97
N GLU A 24 1.65 8.22 -5.72
CA GLU A 24 0.29 8.75 -5.75
C GLU A 24 -0.43 8.61 -4.39
N VAL A 25 -0.25 7.48 -3.69
CA VAL A 25 -0.73 7.30 -2.31
C VAL A 25 -0.17 8.37 -1.37
N ILE A 26 1.15 8.65 -1.44
CA ILE A 26 1.78 9.71 -0.64
C ILE A 26 1.13 11.06 -0.93
N GLN A 27 0.88 11.38 -2.20
CA GLN A 27 0.22 12.63 -2.59
C GLN A 27 -1.22 12.71 -2.07
N ALA A 28 -1.99 11.63 -2.17
CA ALA A 28 -3.37 11.54 -1.66
C ALA A 28 -3.40 11.74 -0.13
N VAL A 29 -2.52 11.06 0.61
CA VAL A 29 -2.38 11.22 2.07
C VAL A 29 -2.04 12.68 2.42
N CYS A 30 -1.12 13.32 1.69
CA CYS A 30 -0.78 14.73 1.91
C CYS A 30 -1.96 15.67 1.65
N LYS A 31 -2.80 15.41 0.64
CA LYS A 31 -4.03 16.17 0.40
C LYS A 31 -5.04 15.96 1.52
N ILE A 32 -5.24 14.72 1.97
CA ILE A 32 -6.14 14.39 3.09
C ILE A 32 -5.71 15.10 4.38
N LYS A 33 -4.42 15.10 4.70
CA LYS A 33 -3.91 15.79 5.90
C LYS A 33 -4.14 17.30 5.85
N ARG A 34 -4.17 17.91 4.66
CA ARG A 34 -4.39 19.35 4.48
C ARG A 34 -5.86 19.74 4.41
N HIS A 35 -6.71 18.91 3.80
CA HIS A 35 -8.08 19.28 3.43
C HIS A 35 -9.15 18.35 4.00
N GLY A 36 -8.79 17.24 4.63
CA GLY A 36 -9.72 16.22 5.11
C GLY A 36 -10.18 15.24 4.03
N TYR A 37 -10.75 14.11 4.48
CA TYR A 37 -11.18 13.00 3.61
C TYR A 37 -12.34 13.34 2.66
N ALA A 38 -13.31 14.15 3.12
CA ALA A 38 -14.53 14.46 2.35
C ALA A 38 -14.33 15.55 1.28
N SER A 39 -13.22 16.29 1.35
CA SER A 39 -12.92 17.38 0.42
C SER A 39 -12.72 16.87 -1.01
N ARG A 40 -13.10 17.71 -1.97
CA ARG A 40 -13.00 17.49 -3.42
C ARG A 40 -12.16 18.59 -4.05
N HIS A 41 -11.65 18.36 -5.26
CA HIS A 41 -11.02 19.42 -6.04
C HIS A 41 -12.05 20.53 -6.34
N PRO A 42 -11.64 21.82 -6.39
CA PRO A 42 -12.55 22.92 -6.74
C PRO A 42 -13.29 22.73 -8.07
N ASP A 43 -12.63 22.09 -9.04
CA ASP A 43 -13.21 21.79 -10.35
C ASP A 43 -14.10 20.53 -10.38
N GLY A 44 -14.40 19.96 -9.21
CA GLY A 44 -15.18 18.73 -9.06
C GLY A 44 -14.33 17.45 -9.10
N GLY A 45 -14.99 16.31 -9.28
CA GLY A 45 -14.34 14.99 -9.26
C GLY A 45 -14.41 14.28 -7.90
N PRO A 46 -13.67 13.17 -7.72
CA PRO A 46 -13.76 12.32 -6.54
C PRO A 46 -13.37 13.05 -5.26
N SER A 47 -13.88 12.57 -4.13
CA SER A 47 -13.38 12.99 -2.82
C SER A 47 -11.94 12.50 -2.61
N ASN A 48 -11.20 13.15 -1.72
CA ASN A 48 -9.86 12.73 -1.33
C ASN A 48 -9.84 11.27 -0.83
N ARG A 49 -10.90 10.82 -0.14
CA ARG A 49 -11.09 9.42 0.25
C ARG A 49 -11.12 8.50 -0.97
N GLN A 50 -11.99 8.79 -1.93
CA GLN A 50 -12.14 7.98 -3.15
C GLN A 50 -10.85 7.93 -3.97
N HIS A 51 -10.10 9.03 -4.00
CA HIS A 51 -8.79 9.06 -4.64
C HIS A 51 -7.78 8.18 -3.90
N LEU A 52 -7.73 8.23 -2.56
CA LEU A 52 -6.87 7.32 -1.80
C LEU A 52 -7.26 5.85 -1.99
N GLU A 53 -8.56 5.53 -1.96
CA GLU A 53 -9.06 4.16 -2.20
C GLU A 53 -8.64 3.63 -3.58
N LYS A 54 -8.70 4.49 -4.60
CA LYS A 54 -8.23 4.19 -5.95
C LYS A 54 -6.73 3.84 -5.95
N GLU A 55 -5.88 4.72 -5.41
CA GLU A 55 -4.42 4.50 -5.47
C GLU A 55 -3.97 3.32 -4.59
N LEU A 56 -4.62 3.07 -3.44
CA LEU A 56 -4.38 1.87 -2.64
C LEU A 56 -4.76 0.58 -3.41
N GLY A 57 -5.83 0.63 -4.20
CA GLY A 57 -6.22 -0.47 -5.07
C GLY A 57 -5.18 -0.75 -6.16
N GLN A 58 -4.61 0.30 -6.76
CA GLN A 58 -3.53 0.15 -7.75
C GLN A 58 -2.23 -0.37 -7.14
N VAL A 59 -1.84 0.09 -5.95
CA VAL A 59 -0.71 -0.49 -5.20
C VAL A 59 -0.93 -1.99 -4.96
N ARG A 60 -2.16 -2.38 -4.56
CA ARG A 60 -2.48 -3.80 -4.37
C ARG A 60 -2.31 -4.60 -5.66
N LEU A 61 -2.81 -4.10 -6.79
CA LEU A 61 -2.62 -4.75 -8.09
C LEU A 61 -1.12 -4.92 -8.43
N ALA A 62 -0.29 -3.91 -8.16
CA ALA A 62 1.15 -4.01 -8.39
C ALA A 62 1.79 -5.11 -7.53
N ILE A 63 1.40 -5.22 -6.25
CA ILE A 63 1.84 -6.30 -5.35
C ILE A 63 1.39 -7.67 -5.87
N ASP A 64 0.13 -7.81 -6.26
CA ASP A 64 -0.44 -9.06 -6.78
C ASP A 64 0.33 -9.52 -8.03
N LEU A 65 0.65 -8.62 -8.96
CA LEU A 65 1.47 -8.93 -10.15
C LEU A 65 2.88 -9.42 -9.79
N MET A 66 3.51 -8.84 -8.77
CA MET A 66 4.84 -9.26 -8.31
C MET A 66 4.81 -10.65 -7.65
N LEU A 67 3.75 -10.94 -6.87
CA LEU A 67 3.52 -12.26 -6.28
C LEU A 67 3.28 -13.33 -7.35
N GLU A 68 2.39 -13.07 -8.30
CA GLU A 68 2.08 -13.99 -9.40
C GLU A 68 3.30 -14.33 -10.27
N ARG A 69 4.25 -13.40 -10.39
CA ARG A 69 5.50 -13.58 -11.16
C ARG A 69 6.67 -14.11 -10.33
N GLY A 70 6.51 -14.19 -9.01
CA GLY A 70 7.53 -14.69 -8.10
C GLY A 70 8.68 -13.72 -7.84
N ASP A 71 8.49 -12.42 -8.08
CA ASP A 71 9.47 -11.38 -7.75
C ASP A 71 9.64 -11.27 -6.21
N VAL A 72 8.55 -11.53 -5.50
CA VAL A 72 8.44 -11.56 -4.04
C VAL A 72 7.56 -12.74 -3.64
N THR A 73 7.55 -13.10 -2.35
CA THR A 73 6.77 -14.24 -1.84
C THR A 73 5.78 -13.80 -0.77
N GLU A 74 4.60 -14.42 -0.77
CA GLU A 74 3.54 -14.14 0.20
C GLU A 74 4.01 -14.39 1.64
N SER A 75 4.73 -15.50 1.87
CA SER A 75 5.27 -15.84 3.19
C SER A 75 6.20 -14.78 3.77
N GLU A 76 7.05 -14.16 2.94
CA GLU A 76 7.97 -13.11 3.39
C GLU A 76 7.25 -11.78 3.63
N ILE A 77 6.23 -11.47 2.82
CA ILE A 77 5.37 -10.29 3.03
C ILE A 77 4.59 -10.43 4.34
N ASP A 78 3.98 -11.59 4.58
CA ASP A 78 3.19 -11.86 5.78
C ASP A 78 4.05 -11.83 7.04
N ARG A 79 5.25 -12.42 6.99
CA ARG A 79 6.23 -12.35 8.08
C ARG A 79 6.56 -10.90 8.40
N ALA A 80 6.90 -10.08 7.39
CA ALA A 80 7.22 -8.68 7.59
C ALA A 80 6.01 -7.86 8.11
N HIS A 81 4.80 -8.16 7.64
CA HIS A 81 3.56 -7.55 8.14
C HIS A 81 3.36 -7.85 9.63
N HIS A 82 3.51 -9.11 10.05
CA HIS A 82 3.37 -9.51 11.45
C HIS A 82 4.41 -8.84 12.35
N GLU A 83 5.69 -8.81 11.93
CA GLU A 83 6.75 -8.10 12.66
C GLU A 83 6.45 -6.60 12.79
N LYS A 84 5.92 -5.98 11.73
CA LYS A 84 5.55 -4.56 11.76
C LYS A 84 4.36 -4.30 12.68
N TRP A 85 3.35 -5.17 12.65
CA TRP A 85 2.17 -5.10 13.51
C TRP A 85 2.54 -5.06 14.99
N LEU A 86 3.39 -6.01 15.42
CA LEU A 86 3.87 -6.10 16.80
C LEU A 86 4.66 -4.86 17.24
N THR A 87 5.34 -4.18 16.31
CA THR A 87 6.21 -3.05 16.65
C THR A 87 5.51 -1.68 16.55
N VAL A 88 4.54 -1.53 15.65
CA VAL A 88 3.83 -0.26 15.43
C VAL A 88 2.81 0.01 16.51
N ASP A 89 2.18 -1.02 17.07
CA ASP A 89 1.16 -0.88 18.12
C ASP A 89 1.65 -0.02 19.29
N ARG A 90 2.91 -0.22 19.72
CA ARG A 90 3.57 0.57 20.76
C ARG A 90 3.57 2.08 20.49
N TRP A 91 3.51 2.49 19.23
CA TRP A 91 3.61 3.90 18.81
C TRP A 91 2.26 4.49 18.38
N LEU A 92 1.19 3.70 18.31
CA LEU A 92 -0.13 4.21 17.95
C LEU A 92 -0.84 4.77 19.20
N HIS A 93 -0.83 6.09 19.33
CA HIS A 93 -1.42 6.78 20.48
C HIS A 93 -2.95 6.78 20.52
N HIS A 94 -3.61 6.67 19.36
CA HIS A 94 -5.08 6.75 19.25
C HIS A 94 -5.71 5.50 18.63
N ASN A 95 -4.89 4.51 18.26
CA ASN A 95 -5.33 3.32 17.52
C ASN A 95 -4.61 2.07 18.04
N SER A 96 -4.48 1.93 19.36
CA SER A 96 -3.88 0.72 19.95
C SER A 96 -4.62 -0.52 19.46
N ILE A 97 -3.84 -1.51 19.01
CA ILE A 97 -4.31 -2.68 18.29
C ILE A 97 -4.52 -3.89 19.22
N HIS A 98 -4.11 -3.78 20.50
CA HIS A 98 -4.22 -4.78 21.57
C HIS A 98 -5.64 -5.31 21.91
N GLY A 99 -6.67 -5.11 21.08
CA GLY A 99 -8.05 -5.56 21.35
C GLY A 99 -8.75 -6.37 20.24
N VAL A 100 -8.08 -6.69 19.13
CA VAL A 100 -8.76 -7.27 17.92
C VAL A 100 -8.62 -8.80 17.80
N GLN A 101 -7.93 -9.49 18.72
CA GLN A 101 -7.70 -10.95 18.63
C GLN A 101 -8.82 -11.85 19.18
N GLU A 102 -9.94 -11.32 19.67
CA GLU A 102 -11.12 -12.13 19.99
C GLU A 102 -12.16 -12.04 18.87
N GLY A 103 -12.00 -12.82 17.80
CA GLY A 103 -13.14 -13.12 16.91
C GLY A 103 -12.93 -13.07 15.40
N SER A 104 -11.95 -13.78 14.85
CA SER A 104 -12.14 -14.35 13.50
C SER A 104 -11.45 -15.71 13.41
N GLY A 105 -12.11 -16.71 13.99
CA GLY A 105 -11.91 -18.08 13.55
C GLY A 105 -12.33 -18.20 12.09
N TYR A 106 -11.48 -18.83 11.30
CA TYR A 106 -11.87 -19.36 10.00
C TYR A 106 -13.01 -20.37 10.22
N GLU A 107 -14.21 -20.05 9.73
CA GLU A 107 -15.21 -21.04 9.29
C GLU A 107 -15.14 -21.16 7.77
#